data_AF-A0A8S2VL89-F1
#
_entry.id   AF-A0A8S2VL89-F1
#
_cell.length_a   1.000
_cell.length_b   1.000
_cell.length_c   1.000
_cell.angle_alpha   90.00
_cell.angle_beta   90.00
_cell.angle_gamma   90.00
#
_symmetry.space_group_name_H-M   'P 1'
#
loop_
_entity.id
_entity.type
_entity.pdbx_description
1 polymer ?
#
loop_
_entity_poly.entity_id
_entity_poly.type
_entity_poly.pdbx_seq_one_letter_code
_entity_poly.pdbx_strand_id
1 'polypeptide(L)'
;VWTLEKRGEKPSFNTSFDKALPTFTHRALCKLEENNYLHFVISQNIDGLHHRSGLPLSKLAELHGNVFAEECEVCRAQVIHPKSVGSYCRKRTGNVCNSLKSRNKSLSCRGKLRDTILDWEDPLPELALNMSEQHCAKADLCICLGTSLQIRPCRDLPRKTRKNGGKIVIINLQKTSLDSLADLIIHERCDHVMKYILDKLHLNLNEKPSVFNVSKYSHVKKIILLSGKSKCGRNFIGKNLAEQLSASLLHINDSLKHEYEKIHNNDTCDTDEKHIIKWAEEKCREDPTIFCRMMIEHNDQLCSSNPIWIISDIKSYAEIEFFKNHFNDRVLIVRIEASNDVREKRGWNSQADIDNTELKSQLCMDHFPDTPNESIIESNSKTEDGDALDPRIQIELERLNHANEAINQLELQRDEARKTFDNFRQKAEDELIQLEKSIGDAVPKSRCYYEARIKLRDAKEILIKAKHRFERAQELHVAAKELAIVSADFIDEAERSHQNAAAWNETYHQALAKAQDAETEKYQADFDQQAAQRIFSETEKLVEKLQKDLQRSINKSKPYYEMRVEHHQELD
;
A
#
# COMPACT_ATOMS: atom_id res chain seq x y z
N VAL A 1 11.16 -17.89 5.92
CA VAL A 1 12.19 -17.38 6.84
C VAL A 1 12.60 -18.44 7.84
N TRP A 2 11.80 -18.75 8.87
CA TRP A 2 12.16 -19.74 9.92
C TRP A 2 12.58 -21.13 9.43
N THR A 3 11.93 -21.68 8.39
CA THR A 3 12.33 -22.97 7.79
C THR A 3 13.67 -22.89 7.06
N LEU A 4 13.99 -21.75 6.44
CA LEU A 4 15.26 -21.49 5.77
C LEU A 4 16.36 -21.23 6.80
N GLU A 5 16.08 -20.43 7.83
CA GLU A 5 17.00 -20.19 8.95
C GLU A 5 17.36 -21.50 9.67
N LYS A 6 16.38 -22.38 9.91
CA LYS A 6 16.63 -23.70 10.50
C LYS A 6 17.53 -24.58 9.60
N ARG A 7 17.57 -24.32 8.29
CA ARG A 7 18.45 -24.98 7.31
C ARG A 7 19.77 -24.23 7.09
N GLY A 8 19.99 -23.09 7.75
CA GLY A 8 21.17 -22.23 7.53
C GLY A 8 21.13 -21.42 6.22
N GLU A 9 19.98 -21.36 5.56
CA GLU A 9 19.79 -20.65 4.30
C GLU A 9 19.28 -19.22 4.56
N LYS A 10 19.86 -18.22 3.88
CA LYS A 10 19.37 -16.85 3.96
C LYS A 10 18.16 -16.66 3.03
N PRO A 11 17.05 -16.10 3.53
CA PRO A 11 15.93 -15.76 2.65
C PRO A 11 16.35 -14.68 1.65
N SER A 12 16.19 -14.95 0.35
CA SER A 12 16.29 -13.92 -0.69
C SER A 12 14.91 -13.29 -0.91
N PHE A 13 14.81 -11.98 -0.70
CA PHE A 13 13.57 -11.24 -0.95
C PHE A 13 13.76 -10.38 -2.19
N ASN A 14 13.31 -10.88 -3.35
CA ASN A 14 13.49 -10.19 -4.64
C ASN A 14 12.17 -9.68 -5.23
N THR A 15 11.09 -9.69 -4.44
CA THR A 15 9.74 -9.35 -4.91
C THR A 15 9.11 -8.35 -3.96
N SER A 16 8.78 -7.16 -4.47
CA SER A 16 8.01 -6.16 -3.73
C SER A 16 6.55 -6.58 -3.59
N PHE A 17 5.82 -6.02 -2.61
CA PHE A 17 4.40 -6.27 -2.43
C PHE A 17 3.59 -6.00 -3.72
N ASP A 18 3.92 -4.93 -4.45
CA ASP A 18 3.26 -4.58 -5.72
C ASP A 18 3.44 -5.67 -6.81
N LYS A 19 4.59 -6.35 -6.81
CA LYS A 19 4.92 -7.40 -7.79
C LYS A 19 4.49 -8.80 -7.36
N ALA A 20 4.14 -9.00 -6.09
CA ALA A 20 3.70 -10.29 -5.59
C ALA A 20 2.37 -10.70 -6.25
N LEU A 21 2.24 -11.99 -6.59
CA LEU A 21 1.06 -12.55 -7.22
C LEU A 21 0.42 -13.61 -6.31
N PRO A 22 -0.92 -13.77 -6.35
CA PRO A 22 -1.60 -14.81 -5.61
C PRO A 22 -1.08 -16.21 -5.92
N THR A 23 -0.80 -17.00 -4.88
CA THR A 23 -0.33 -18.39 -5.04
C THR A 23 -1.46 -19.32 -5.51
N PHE A 24 -1.15 -20.61 -5.70
CA PHE A 24 -2.18 -21.61 -5.98
C PHE A 24 -3.22 -21.69 -4.85
N THR A 25 -2.78 -21.70 -3.58
CA THR A 25 -3.68 -21.71 -2.42
C THR A 25 -4.67 -20.56 -2.44
N HIS A 26 -4.23 -19.33 -2.74
CA HIS A 26 -5.13 -18.17 -2.78
C HIS A 26 -6.26 -18.37 -3.81
N ARG A 27 -5.90 -18.78 -5.03
CA ARG A 27 -6.88 -19.07 -6.09
C ARG A 27 -7.79 -20.26 -5.76
N ALA A 28 -7.24 -21.29 -5.12
CA ALA A 28 -8.01 -22.44 -4.66
C ALA A 28 -9.06 -22.03 -3.61
N LEU A 29 -8.73 -21.11 -2.70
CA LEU A 29 -9.68 -20.58 -1.72
C LEU A 29 -10.83 -19.82 -2.40
N CYS A 30 -10.54 -18.97 -3.39
CA CYS A 30 -11.59 -18.35 -4.21
C CYS A 30 -12.48 -19.40 -4.87
N LYS A 31 -11.88 -20.46 -5.45
CA LYS A 31 -12.66 -21.52 -6.09
C LYS A 31 -13.56 -22.26 -5.12
N LEU A 32 -13.09 -22.51 -3.90
CA LEU A 32 -13.92 -23.11 -2.84
C LEU A 32 -15.03 -22.17 -2.39
N GLU A 33 -14.80 -20.86 -2.38
CA GLU A 33 -15.80 -19.85 -2.03
C GLU A 33 -16.90 -19.77 -3.10
N GLU A 34 -16.52 -19.72 -4.39
CA GLU A 34 -17.44 -19.76 -5.53
C GLU A 34 -18.36 -20.99 -5.50
N ASN A 35 -17.85 -22.11 -4.98
CA ASN A 35 -18.58 -23.38 -4.89
C ASN A 35 -19.22 -23.60 -3.50
N ASN A 36 -19.32 -22.57 -2.67
CA ASN A 36 -19.93 -22.58 -1.34
C ASN A 36 -19.31 -23.56 -0.31
N TYR A 37 -18.08 -24.02 -0.55
CA TYR A 37 -17.32 -24.78 0.45
C TYR A 37 -16.64 -23.87 1.48
N LEU A 38 -16.16 -22.70 1.03
CA LEU A 38 -15.48 -21.72 1.88
C LEU A 38 -16.39 -20.53 2.17
N HIS A 39 -16.62 -20.25 3.46
CA HIS A 39 -17.52 -19.18 3.88
C HIS A 39 -16.80 -17.90 4.32
N PHE A 40 -15.59 -18.03 4.88
CA PHE A 40 -14.87 -16.90 5.43
C PHE A 40 -13.36 -17.19 5.54
N VAL A 41 -12.54 -16.18 5.28
CA VAL A 41 -11.08 -16.24 5.43
C VAL A 41 -10.62 -15.22 6.45
N ILE A 42 -9.72 -15.66 7.34
CA ILE A 42 -9.09 -14.82 8.35
C ILE A 42 -7.60 -14.78 8.01
N SER A 43 -7.08 -13.60 7.66
CA SER A 43 -5.69 -13.38 7.29
C SER A 43 -4.92 -12.66 8.40
N GLN A 44 -3.72 -13.16 8.68
CA GLN A 44 -2.70 -12.47 9.49
C GLN A 44 -1.64 -11.79 8.59
N ASN A 45 -1.68 -12.04 7.28
CA ASN A 45 -0.74 -11.43 6.33
C ASN A 45 -1.21 -10.03 5.95
N ILE A 46 -0.24 -9.17 5.64
CA ILE A 46 -0.46 -7.79 5.20
C ILE A 46 -0.36 -7.59 3.68
N ASP A 47 -0.07 -8.66 2.93
CA ASP A 47 0.28 -8.64 1.51
C ASP A 47 -0.91 -8.37 0.55
N GLY A 48 -2.14 -8.36 1.06
CA GLY A 48 -3.37 -8.14 0.28
C GLY A 48 -3.66 -9.21 -0.78
N LEU A 49 -2.94 -10.34 -0.80
CA LEU A 49 -3.05 -11.35 -1.87
C LEU A 49 -4.38 -12.09 -1.86
N HIS A 50 -5.03 -12.22 -0.70
CA HIS A 50 -6.37 -12.80 -0.61
C HIS A 50 -7.39 -11.98 -1.39
N HIS A 51 -7.46 -10.67 -1.16
CA HIS A 51 -8.35 -9.80 -1.92
C HIS A 51 -7.97 -9.76 -3.41
N ARG A 52 -6.67 -9.61 -3.72
CA ARG A 52 -6.16 -9.58 -5.11
C ARG A 52 -6.35 -10.90 -5.87
N SER A 53 -6.63 -12.00 -5.18
CA SER A 53 -6.99 -13.28 -5.80
C SER A 53 -8.45 -13.37 -6.25
N GLY A 54 -9.26 -12.36 -5.95
CA GLY A 54 -10.69 -12.31 -6.25
C GLY A 54 -11.59 -12.60 -5.06
N LEU A 55 -11.04 -12.84 -3.87
CA LEU A 55 -11.85 -13.12 -2.68
C LEU A 55 -12.64 -11.85 -2.28
N PRO A 56 -13.98 -11.94 -2.09
CA PRO A 56 -14.78 -10.80 -1.67
C PRO A 56 -14.35 -10.27 -0.31
N LEU A 57 -14.25 -8.93 -0.17
CA LEU A 57 -13.93 -8.29 1.11
C LEU A 57 -14.96 -8.61 2.21
N SER A 58 -16.21 -8.87 1.84
CA SER A 58 -17.26 -9.29 2.77
C SER A 58 -17.01 -10.67 3.39
N LYS A 59 -16.12 -11.48 2.81
CA LYS A 59 -15.74 -12.82 3.27
C LYS A 59 -14.28 -12.89 3.75
N LEU A 60 -13.65 -11.73 4.00
CA LEU A 60 -12.26 -11.62 4.39
C LEU A 60 -12.11 -10.71 5.61
N ALA A 61 -11.37 -11.18 6.62
CA ALA A 61 -10.90 -10.37 7.74
C ALA A 61 -9.38 -10.30 7.76
N GLU A 62 -8.81 -9.11 7.51
CA GLU A 62 -7.37 -8.86 7.58
C GLU A 62 -7.01 -8.31 8.96
N LEU A 63 -6.51 -9.19 9.83
CA LEU A 63 -6.31 -8.87 11.25
C LEU A 63 -5.13 -7.93 11.50
N HIS A 64 -4.09 -7.95 10.64
CA HIS A 64 -2.88 -7.13 10.81
C HIS A 64 -2.81 -5.94 9.83
N GLY A 65 -3.89 -5.67 9.11
CA GLY A 65 -3.95 -4.65 8.08
C GLY A 65 -3.53 -5.15 6.70
N ASN A 66 -3.44 -4.21 5.75
CA ASN A 66 -3.14 -4.47 4.35
C ASN A 66 -2.29 -3.32 3.79
N VAL A 67 -1.16 -3.63 3.15
CA VAL A 67 -0.20 -2.64 2.64
C VAL A 67 -0.77 -1.75 1.54
N PHE A 68 -1.88 -2.17 0.92
CA PHE A 68 -2.60 -1.43 -0.10
C PHE A 68 -3.76 -0.61 0.46
N ALA A 69 -4.07 -0.71 1.75
CA ALA A 69 -5.27 -0.13 2.33
C ALA A 69 -4.98 1.03 3.29
N GLU A 70 -5.79 2.08 3.15
CA GLU A 70 -5.90 3.18 4.08
C GLU A 70 -7.25 3.16 4.80
N GLU A 71 -7.29 3.69 6.02
CA GLU A 71 -8.51 3.90 6.80
C GLU A 71 -8.68 5.37 7.15
N CYS A 72 -9.90 5.89 7.01
CA CYS A 72 -10.23 7.22 7.50
C CYS A 72 -10.39 7.23 9.02
N GLU A 73 -9.70 8.13 9.70
CA GLU A 73 -9.78 8.29 11.17
C GLU A 73 -11.19 8.73 11.65
N VAL A 74 -11.98 9.36 10.78
CA VAL A 74 -13.30 9.94 11.12
C VAL A 74 -14.44 8.98 10.80
N CYS A 75 -14.59 8.60 9.53
CA CYS A 75 -15.71 7.76 9.09
C CYS A 75 -15.40 6.27 9.01
N ARG A 76 -14.15 5.87 9.30
CA ARG A 76 -13.68 4.47 9.20
C ARG A 76 -13.84 3.83 7.82
N ALA A 77 -14.09 4.62 6.78
CA ALA A 77 -14.09 4.13 5.41
C ALA A 77 -12.68 3.67 5.05
N GLN A 78 -12.58 2.45 4.53
CA GLN A 78 -11.34 1.92 3.98
C GLN A 78 -11.27 2.20 2.48
N VAL A 79 -10.07 2.52 2.01
CA VAL A 79 -9.76 2.74 0.61
C VAL A 79 -8.62 1.80 0.24
N ILE A 80 -8.82 0.98 -0.78
CA ILE A 80 -7.80 0.05 -1.28
C ILE A 80 -7.20 0.63 -2.55
N HIS A 81 -5.88 0.64 -2.61
CA HIS A 81 -5.08 1.21 -3.68
C HIS A 81 -4.46 0.13 -4.56
N PRO A 82 -4.17 0.43 -5.84
CA PRO A 82 -3.47 -0.49 -6.72
C PRO A 82 -1.97 -0.65 -6.37
N LYS A 83 -1.39 0.30 -5.64
CA LYS A 83 0.01 0.30 -5.19
C LYS A 83 0.08 0.38 -3.67
N SER A 84 1.17 -0.11 -3.10
CA SER A 84 1.45 0.00 -1.68
C SER A 84 1.41 1.47 -1.25
N VAL A 85 0.77 1.73 -0.11
CA VAL A 85 0.62 3.07 0.48
C VAL A 85 1.97 3.66 0.90
N GLY A 86 2.96 2.81 1.15
CA GLY A 86 4.34 3.22 1.46
C GLY A 86 4.56 3.72 2.89
N SER A 87 3.51 3.83 3.70
CA SER A 87 3.58 4.05 5.15
C SER A 87 3.18 2.80 5.94
N TYR A 88 3.63 2.72 7.18
CA TYR A 88 3.41 1.61 8.10
C TYR A 88 3.16 2.14 9.51
N CYS A 89 2.59 1.29 10.37
CA CYS A 89 2.29 1.58 11.77
C CYS A 89 1.21 2.66 11.94
N ARG A 90 0.12 2.56 11.17
CA ARG A 90 -1.05 3.45 11.23
C ARG A 90 -0.72 4.93 11.10
N LYS A 91 0.30 5.25 10.29
CA LYS A 91 0.73 6.63 10.05
C LYS A 91 -0.21 7.30 9.06
N ARG A 92 -0.40 8.61 9.27
CA ARG A 92 -1.12 9.45 8.31
C ARG A 92 -0.34 9.51 7.02
N THR A 93 -1.04 9.29 5.92
CA THR A 93 -0.45 9.19 4.58
C THR A 93 -0.43 10.53 3.86
N GLY A 94 -1.15 11.51 4.39
CA GLY A 94 -1.38 12.81 3.76
C GLY A 94 -2.64 12.86 2.89
N ASN A 95 -3.24 11.71 2.60
CA ASN A 95 -4.48 11.63 1.81
C ASN A 95 -5.72 12.01 2.63
N VAL A 96 -6.76 12.47 1.94
CA VAL A 96 -8.04 12.87 2.54
C VAL A 96 -9.19 11.99 2.05
N CYS A 97 -10.10 11.69 2.97
CA CYS A 97 -11.22 10.81 2.70
C CYS A 97 -12.27 11.50 1.82
N ASN A 98 -12.60 10.86 0.71
CA ASN A 98 -13.68 11.31 -0.19
C ASN A 98 -14.99 10.54 0.02
N SER A 99 -15.11 9.75 1.09
CA SER A 99 -16.30 8.94 1.34
C SER A 99 -17.53 9.80 1.65
N LEU A 100 -18.66 9.44 1.03
CA LEU A 100 -19.99 10.00 1.31
C LEU A 100 -20.64 9.39 2.56
N LYS A 101 -19.93 8.51 3.30
CA LYS A 101 -20.40 7.89 4.56
C LYS A 101 -20.36 8.83 5.77
N SER A 102 -20.14 10.13 5.57
CA SER A 102 -20.24 11.11 6.65
C SER A 102 -21.68 11.15 7.20
N ARG A 103 -21.85 11.57 8.46
CA ARG A 103 -23.18 11.73 9.11
C ARG A 103 -24.18 12.54 8.27
N ASN A 104 -23.67 13.38 7.36
CA ASN A 104 -24.43 14.01 6.29
C ASN A 104 -24.08 13.38 4.92
N LYS A 105 -25.01 12.64 4.32
CA LYS A 105 -24.86 11.99 3.00
C LYS A 105 -24.66 12.97 1.83
N SER A 106 -24.78 14.27 2.07
CA SER A 106 -24.58 15.35 1.09
C SER A 106 -23.17 15.95 1.10
N LEU A 107 -22.30 15.59 2.07
CA LEU A 107 -20.93 16.12 2.16
C LEU A 107 -19.90 14.98 2.28
N SER A 108 -18.79 15.12 1.56
CA SER A 108 -17.64 14.22 1.68
C SER A 108 -16.98 14.34 3.06
N CYS A 109 -16.51 13.23 3.62
CA CYS A 109 -15.97 13.18 4.98
C CYS A 109 -14.75 14.10 5.20
N ARG A 110 -13.85 14.21 4.22
CA ARG A 110 -12.58 14.96 4.26
C ARG A 110 -11.64 14.62 5.44
N GLY A 111 -11.92 13.56 6.20
CA GLY A 111 -11.06 13.12 7.30
C GLY A 111 -9.71 12.61 6.80
N LYS A 112 -8.66 12.75 7.62
CA LYS A 112 -7.31 12.28 7.27
C LYS A 112 -7.30 10.76 7.16
N LEU A 113 -6.62 10.27 6.13
CA LEU A 113 -6.37 8.85 5.92
C LEU A 113 -5.05 8.45 6.60
N ARG A 114 -5.01 7.21 7.07
CA ARG A 114 -3.83 6.55 7.63
C ARG A 114 -3.71 5.13 7.07
N ASP A 115 -2.52 4.56 7.02
CA ASP A 115 -2.38 3.14 6.67
C ASP A 115 -3.03 2.23 7.71
N THR A 116 -3.28 0.98 7.32
CA THR A 116 -3.94 -0.02 8.16
C THR A 116 -2.97 -0.96 8.88
N ILE A 117 -1.67 -0.87 8.60
CA ILE A 117 -0.65 -1.79 9.13
C ILE A 117 -0.45 -1.54 10.61
N LEU A 118 -0.53 -2.61 11.41
CA LEU A 118 -0.37 -2.55 12.85
C LEU A 118 1.10 -2.63 13.27
N ASP A 119 1.44 -1.93 14.35
CA ASP A 119 2.64 -2.21 15.14
C ASP A 119 2.36 -3.23 16.26
N TRP A 120 3.38 -3.69 16.98
CA TRP A 120 3.24 -4.70 18.03
C TRP A 120 2.32 -4.31 19.19
N GLU A 121 2.23 -3.00 19.48
CA GLU A 121 1.41 -2.46 20.56
C GLU A 121 -0.01 -2.08 20.10
N ASP A 122 -0.27 -2.12 18.79
CA ASP A 122 -1.58 -1.75 18.26
C ASP A 122 -2.63 -2.82 18.54
N PRO A 123 -3.86 -2.42 18.93
CA PRO A 123 -4.97 -3.37 19.00
C PRO A 123 -5.38 -3.81 17.59
N LEU A 124 -5.74 -5.11 17.48
CA LEU A 124 -6.35 -5.64 16.25
C LEU A 124 -7.62 -4.86 15.89
N PRO A 125 -7.97 -4.75 14.60
CA PRO A 125 -9.19 -4.08 14.17
C PRO A 125 -10.41 -4.81 14.72
N GLU A 126 -11.17 -4.12 15.58
CA GLU A 126 -12.29 -4.70 16.32
C GLU A 126 -13.33 -5.32 15.39
N LEU A 127 -13.67 -4.66 14.27
CA LEU A 127 -14.63 -5.18 13.30
C LEU A 127 -14.14 -6.50 12.67
N ALA A 128 -12.87 -6.54 12.22
CA ALA A 128 -12.28 -7.72 11.61
C ALA A 128 -12.18 -8.88 12.62
N LEU A 129 -11.79 -8.59 13.86
CA LEU A 129 -11.73 -9.57 14.94
C LEU A 129 -13.13 -10.11 15.27
N ASN A 130 -14.12 -9.24 15.45
CA ASN A 130 -15.50 -9.64 15.76
C ASN A 130 -16.09 -10.52 14.65
N MET A 131 -15.90 -10.15 13.37
CA MET A 131 -16.33 -10.99 12.25
C MET A 131 -15.63 -12.36 12.27
N SER A 132 -14.32 -12.38 12.51
CA SER A 132 -13.53 -13.60 12.62
C SER A 132 -14.06 -14.52 13.73
N GLU A 133 -14.35 -13.96 14.90
CA GLU A 133 -14.89 -14.70 16.03
C GLU A 133 -16.29 -15.27 15.76
N GLN A 134 -17.16 -14.48 15.13
CA GLN A 134 -18.51 -14.91 14.74
C GLN A 134 -18.48 -16.05 13.72
N HIS A 135 -17.62 -15.95 12.70
CA HIS A 135 -17.47 -17.00 11.70
C HIS A 135 -16.84 -18.26 12.28
N CYS A 136 -15.81 -18.14 13.13
CA CYS A 136 -15.23 -19.29 13.83
C CYS A 136 -16.26 -20.00 14.73
N ALA A 137 -17.12 -19.24 15.42
CA ALA A 137 -18.17 -19.80 16.26
C ALA A 137 -19.24 -20.58 15.46
N LYS A 138 -19.48 -20.22 14.20
CA LYS A 138 -20.47 -20.88 13.33
C LYS A 138 -19.88 -22.02 12.49
N ALA A 139 -18.56 -22.05 12.31
CA ALA A 139 -17.90 -23.00 11.46
C ALA A 139 -18.03 -24.44 12.00
N ASP A 140 -18.34 -25.36 11.10
CA ASP A 140 -18.24 -26.80 11.31
C ASP A 140 -16.81 -27.33 11.06
N LEU A 141 -16.02 -26.59 10.28
CA LEU A 141 -14.63 -26.87 9.97
C LEU A 141 -13.79 -25.59 9.95
N CYS A 142 -12.70 -25.57 10.71
CA CYS A 142 -11.68 -24.53 10.67
C CYS A 142 -10.35 -25.12 10.17
N ILE A 143 -9.83 -24.59 9.06
CA ILE A 143 -8.55 -25.02 8.48
C ILE A 143 -7.50 -23.94 8.74
N CYS A 144 -6.47 -24.28 9.51
CA CYS A 144 -5.32 -23.41 9.77
C CYS A 144 -4.23 -23.68 8.72
N LEU A 145 -4.08 -22.76 7.76
CA LEU A 145 -3.13 -22.87 6.65
C LEU A 145 -1.85 -22.07 6.93
N GLY A 146 -0.69 -22.74 6.98
CA GLY A 146 0.62 -22.10 6.95
C GLY A 146 0.94 -21.14 8.12
N THR A 147 0.20 -21.22 9.22
CA THR A 147 0.38 -20.36 10.40
C THR A 147 1.03 -21.11 11.56
N SER A 148 1.96 -20.45 12.27
CA SER A 148 2.58 -21.01 13.48
C SER A 148 1.62 -21.06 14.67
N LEU A 149 0.49 -20.34 14.60
CA LEU A 149 -0.48 -20.20 15.69
C LEU A 149 0.20 -19.77 16.99
N GLN A 150 1.07 -18.77 16.95
CA GLN A 150 1.78 -18.26 18.13
C GLN A 150 1.19 -16.98 18.69
N ILE A 151 0.74 -16.08 17.79
CA ILE A 151 0.30 -14.73 18.14
C ILE A 151 -1.15 -14.73 18.63
N ARG A 152 -1.37 -14.15 19.81
CA ARG A 152 -2.72 -13.87 20.33
C ARG A 152 -3.18 -12.48 19.90
N PRO A 153 -4.49 -12.27 19.68
CA PRO A 153 -5.60 -13.22 19.87
C PRO A 153 -5.85 -14.18 18.69
N CYS A 154 -5.20 -14.01 17.53
CA CYS A 154 -5.42 -14.81 16.31
C CYS A 154 -5.34 -16.33 16.54
N ARG A 155 -4.37 -16.78 17.35
CA ARG A 155 -4.19 -18.18 17.76
C ARG A 155 -5.44 -18.77 18.42
N ASP A 156 -6.23 -18.00 19.14
CA ASP A 156 -7.35 -18.55 19.91
C ASP A 156 -8.63 -18.70 19.06
N LEU A 157 -8.67 -18.15 17.84
CA LEU A 157 -9.83 -18.19 16.95
C LEU A 157 -10.27 -19.63 16.60
N PRO A 158 -9.37 -20.57 16.20
CA PRO A 158 -9.76 -21.96 15.96
C PRO A 158 -10.37 -22.65 17.19
N ARG A 159 -9.97 -22.25 18.41
CA ARG A 159 -10.56 -22.81 19.63
C ARG A 159 -12.04 -22.50 19.76
N LYS A 160 -12.52 -21.38 19.20
CA LYS A 160 -13.95 -21.04 19.17
C LYS A 160 -14.74 -22.03 18.32
N THR A 161 -14.20 -22.44 17.17
CA THR A 161 -14.78 -23.51 16.35
C THR A 161 -14.90 -24.82 17.12
N ARG A 162 -13.81 -25.24 17.80
CA ARG A 162 -13.84 -26.47 18.60
C ARG A 162 -14.85 -26.42 19.74
N LYS A 163 -14.94 -25.30 20.46
CA LYS A 163 -15.90 -25.13 21.57
C LYS A 163 -17.35 -25.30 21.12
N ASN A 164 -17.64 -24.99 19.87
CA ASN A 164 -18.97 -25.09 19.28
C ASN A 164 -19.18 -26.40 18.48
N GLY A 165 -18.31 -27.40 18.68
CA GLY A 165 -18.44 -28.73 18.07
C GLY A 165 -17.84 -28.87 16.66
N GLY A 166 -17.26 -27.82 16.11
CA GLY A 166 -16.57 -27.87 14.83
C GLY A 166 -15.22 -28.59 14.90
N LYS A 167 -14.72 -29.00 13.75
CA LYS A 167 -13.42 -29.67 13.58
C LYS A 167 -12.32 -28.68 13.27
N ILE A 168 -11.10 -28.98 13.68
CA ILE A 168 -9.89 -28.20 13.38
C ILE A 168 -8.94 -29.06 12.56
N VAL A 169 -8.52 -28.54 11.41
CA VAL A 169 -7.46 -29.12 10.57
C VAL A 169 -6.29 -28.16 10.52
N ILE A 170 -5.07 -28.66 10.70
CA ILE A 170 -3.85 -27.84 10.63
C ILE A 170 -3.00 -28.33 9.46
N ILE A 171 -2.65 -27.43 8.55
CA ILE A 171 -1.75 -27.69 7.43
C ILE A 171 -0.54 -26.77 7.59
N ASN A 172 0.57 -27.33 8.07
CA ASN A 172 1.79 -26.56 8.29
C ASN A 172 3.02 -27.48 8.29
N LEU A 173 4.15 -26.97 7.77
CA LEU A 173 5.42 -27.71 7.74
C LEU A 173 6.00 -27.97 9.14
N GLN A 174 5.62 -27.15 10.12
CA GLN A 174 6.15 -27.21 11.48
C GLN A 174 5.03 -27.49 12.48
N LYS A 175 5.41 -28.04 13.63
CA LYS A 175 4.53 -28.25 14.80
C LYS A 175 3.94 -26.91 15.25
N THR A 176 2.66 -26.87 15.58
CA THR A 176 1.99 -25.67 16.11
C THR A 176 1.61 -25.83 17.58
N SER A 177 1.26 -24.72 18.22
CA SER A 177 0.80 -24.71 19.61
C SER A 177 -0.58 -25.37 19.81
N LEU A 178 -1.35 -25.58 18.73
CA LEU A 178 -2.69 -26.15 18.76
C LEU A 178 -2.79 -27.57 18.21
N ASP A 179 -1.66 -28.23 17.94
CA ASP A 179 -1.65 -29.60 17.38
C ASP A 179 -2.48 -30.58 18.23
N SER A 180 -2.41 -30.48 19.55
CA SER A 180 -3.21 -31.36 20.45
C SER A 180 -4.72 -31.14 20.37
N LEU A 181 -5.16 -30.04 19.76
CA LEU A 181 -6.58 -29.71 19.55
C LEU A 181 -7.03 -29.94 18.11
N ALA A 182 -6.16 -30.35 17.20
CA ALA A 182 -6.51 -30.63 15.80
C ALA A 182 -7.08 -32.04 15.65
N ASP A 183 -8.09 -32.21 14.81
CA ASP A 183 -8.59 -33.52 14.38
C ASP A 183 -7.69 -34.14 13.31
N LEU A 184 -7.02 -33.30 12.52
CA LEU A 184 -6.10 -33.71 11.48
C LEU A 184 -4.95 -32.71 11.35
N ILE A 185 -3.73 -33.22 11.26
CA ILE A 185 -2.51 -32.44 11.06
C ILE A 185 -1.83 -32.96 9.79
N ILE A 186 -1.50 -32.05 8.89
CA ILE A 186 -0.82 -32.35 7.63
C ILE A 186 0.47 -31.53 7.56
N HIS A 187 1.61 -32.23 7.52
CA HIS A 187 2.93 -31.61 7.43
C HIS A 187 3.40 -31.47 5.99
N GLU A 188 2.75 -30.59 5.23
CA GLU A 188 3.03 -30.38 3.80
C GLU A 188 2.81 -28.89 3.40
N ARG A 189 3.31 -28.49 2.22
CA ARG A 189 3.04 -27.16 1.65
C ARG A 189 1.55 -27.01 1.32
N CYS A 190 0.98 -25.85 1.68
CA CYS A 190 -0.44 -25.55 1.45
C CYS A 190 -0.85 -25.76 -0.01
N ASP A 191 -0.05 -25.29 -0.97
CA ASP A 191 -0.36 -25.41 -2.41
C ASP A 191 -0.56 -26.87 -2.85
N HIS A 192 0.25 -27.82 -2.33
CA HIS A 192 0.10 -29.24 -2.65
C HIS A 192 -1.20 -29.79 -2.07
N VAL A 193 -1.48 -29.51 -0.79
CA VAL A 193 -2.69 -30.00 -0.12
C VAL A 193 -3.95 -29.44 -0.78
N MET A 194 -3.96 -28.15 -1.13
CA MET A 194 -5.08 -27.52 -1.83
C MET A 194 -5.30 -28.13 -3.21
N LYS A 195 -4.24 -28.49 -3.93
CA LYS A 195 -4.37 -29.19 -5.21
C LYS A 195 -5.09 -30.53 -5.03
N TYR A 196 -4.67 -31.34 -4.05
CA TYR A 196 -5.34 -32.59 -3.73
C TYR A 196 -6.81 -32.40 -3.32
N ILE A 197 -7.12 -31.36 -2.55
CA ILE A 197 -8.51 -31.05 -2.14
C ILE A 197 -9.36 -30.74 -3.37
N LEU A 198 -8.88 -29.87 -4.26
CA LEU A 198 -9.61 -29.52 -5.47
C LEU A 198 -9.82 -30.71 -6.40
N ASP A 199 -8.79 -31.54 -6.59
CA ASP A 199 -8.88 -32.78 -7.38
C ASP A 199 -9.95 -33.73 -6.79
N LYS A 200 -10.02 -33.85 -5.45
CA LYS A 200 -11.02 -34.67 -4.75
C LYS A 200 -12.44 -34.11 -4.82
N LEU A 201 -12.58 -32.79 -4.90
CA LEU A 201 -13.87 -32.11 -5.07
C LEU A 201 -14.26 -31.98 -6.55
N HIS A 202 -13.45 -32.51 -7.48
CA HIS A 202 -13.62 -32.36 -8.93
C HIS A 202 -13.72 -30.90 -9.37
N LEU A 203 -13.02 -30.01 -8.67
CA LEU A 203 -12.95 -28.59 -8.97
C LEU A 203 -11.66 -28.32 -9.76
N ASN A 204 -11.81 -27.94 -11.02
CA ASN A 204 -10.67 -27.49 -11.80
C ASN A 204 -10.43 -26.00 -11.55
N LEU A 205 -9.19 -25.65 -11.20
CA LEU A 205 -8.73 -24.29 -11.46
C LEU A 205 -8.48 -24.21 -12.96
N ASN A 206 -9.34 -23.49 -13.69
CA ASN A 206 -8.99 -23.05 -15.03
C ASN A 206 -7.58 -22.45 -14.94
N GLU A 207 -6.69 -22.85 -15.84
CA GLU A 207 -5.34 -22.30 -15.88
C GLU A 207 -5.44 -20.78 -16.02
N LYS A 208 -5.30 -20.10 -14.88
CA LYS A 208 -5.43 -18.66 -14.65
C LYS A 208 -6.90 -18.16 -14.77
N PRO A 209 -7.52 -17.65 -13.68
CA PRO A 209 -8.17 -16.36 -13.85
C PRO A 209 -7.05 -15.40 -14.25
N SER A 210 -7.13 -14.79 -15.43
CA SER A 210 -6.10 -13.86 -15.89
C SER A 210 -6.04 -12.67 -14.95
N VAL A 211 -5.16 -12.77 -13.95
CA VAL A 211 -4.59 -11.57 -13.33
C VAL A 211 -3.93 -10.86 -14.49
N PHE A 212 -4.59 -9.80 -14.97
CA PHE A 212 -4.11 -9.02 -16.08
C PHE A 212 -2.69 -8.54 -15.74
N ASN A 213 -1.69 -9.18 -16.35
CA ASN A 213 -0.30 -8.92 -15.98
C ASN A 213 0.20 -7.68 -16.73
N VAL A 214 -0.04 -6.52 -16.13
CA VAL A 214 0.45 -5.22 -16.62
C VAL A 214 1.95 -5.25 -16.90
N SER A 215 2.75 -6.04 -16.17
CA SER A 215 4.19 -6.08 -16.35
C SER A 215 4.61 -6.57 -17.74
N LYS A 216 3.77 -7.37 -18.41
CA LYS A 216 3.98 -7.80 -19.80
C LYS A 216 3.93 -6.63 -20.79
N TYR A 217 3.17 -5.60 -20.45
CA TYR A 217 2.92 -4.44 -21.29
C TYR A 217 3.62 -3.18 -20.73
N SER A 218 4.74 -3.36 -20.02
CA SER A 218 5.47 -2.24 -19.40
C SER A 218 6.04 -1.26 -20.43
N HIS A 219 6.28 -1.69 -21.66
CA HIS A 219 6.75 -0.89 -22.79
C HIS A 219 5.71 0.08 -23.36
N VAL A 220 4.42 -0.12 -23.03
CA VAL A 220 3.34 0.75 -23.49
C VAL A 220 3.49 2.11 -22.85
N LYS A 221 3.60 3.15 -23.69
CA LYS A 221 3.79 4.55 -23.29
C LYS A 221 2.46 5.27 -23.10
N LYS A 222 1.47 5.02 -23.97
CA LYS A 222 0.17 5.70 -23.90
C LYS A 222 -0.98 4.80 -24.40
N ILE A 223 -2.14 4.92 -23.76
CA ILE A 223 -3.39 4.26 -24.13
C ILE A 223 -4.47 5.33 -24.28
N ILE A 224 -5.09 5.40 -25.45
CA ILE A 224 -6.14 6.38 -25.76
C ILE A 224 -7.49 5.65 -25.77
N LEU A 225 -8.38 6.04 -24.89
CA LEU A 225 -9.74 5.51 -24.76
C LEU A 225 -10.71 6.47 -25.43
N LEU A 226 -11.30 6.07 -26.55
CA LEU A 226 -12.33 6.87 -27.22
C LEU A 226 -13.71 6.45 -26.72
N SER A 227 -14.38 7.41 -26.12
CA SER A 227 -15.72 7.29 -25.56
C SER A 227 -16.67 8.22 -26.31
N GLY A 228 -17.96 7.87 -26.38
CA GLY A 228 -18.96 8.72 -27.03
C GLY A 228 -20.25 7.98 -27.38
N LYS A 229 -21.30 8.75 -27.70
CA LYS A 229 -22.62 8.20 -28.07
C LYS A 229 -22.57 7.46 -29.40
N SER A 230 -23.52 6.55 -29.63
CA SER A 230 -23.62 5.85 -30.93
C SER A 230 -23.65 6.85 -32.10
N LYS A 231 -22.93 6.51 -33.17
CA LYS A 231 -22.74 7.34 -34.38
C LYS A 231 -22.07 8.72 -34.15
N CYS A 232 -21.39 8.95 -33.02
CA CYS A 232 -20.64 10.20 -32.78
C CYS A 232 -19.39 10.39 -33.68
N GLY A 233 -18.92 9.31 -34.32
CA GLY A 233 -17.73 9.31 -35.18
C GLY A 233 -16.46 8.80 -34.51
N ARG A 234 -16.55 8.24 -33.29
CA ARG A 234 -15.39 7.72 -32.53
C ARG A 234 -14.54 6.68 -33.26
N ASN A 235 -15.16 5.76 -33.99
CA ASN A 235 -14.42 4.73 -34.73
C ASN A 235 -13.65 5.34 -35.92
N PHE A 236 -14.22 6.35 -36.58
CA PHE A 236 -13.58 7.06 -37.69
C PHE A 236 -12.37 7.86 -37.20
N ILE A 237 -12.54 8.60 -36.09
CA ILE A 237 -11.44 9.35 -35.46
C ILE A 237 -10.37 8.39 -34.94
N GLY A 238 -10.75 7.28 -34.31
CA GLY A 238 -9.81 6.27 -33.83
C GLY A 238 -8.98 5.65 -34.94
N LYS A 239 -9.58 5.36 -36.10
CA LYS A 239 -8.83 4.87 -37.27
C LYS A 239 -7.81 5.89 -37.77
N ASN A 240 -8.21 7.15 -37.96
CA ASN A 240 -7.30 8.20 -38.43
C ASN A 240 -6.15 8.46 -37.43
N LEU A 241 -6.46 8.47 -36.12
CA LEU A 241 -5.44 8.62 -35.07
C LEU A 241 -4.48 7.43 -35.05
N ALA A 242 -4.98 6.22 -35.26
CA ALA A 242 -4.13 5.03 -35.31
C ALA A 242 -3.13 5.10 -36.48
N GLU A 243 -3.59 5.54 -37.66
CA GLU A 243 -2.75 5.75 -38.83
C GLU A 243 -1.69 6.85 -38.60
N GLN A 244 -2.09 7.99 -38.02
CA GLN A 244 -1.17 9.11 -37.77
C GLN A 244 -0.12 8.82 -36.69
N LEU A 245 -0.50 8.10 -35.63
CA LEU A 245 0.36 7.82 -34.49
C LEU A 245 1.10 6.47 -34.61
N SER A 246 0.90 5.74 -35.69
CA SER A 246 1.37 4.35 -35.84
C SER A 246 0.98 3.49 -34.62
N ALA A 247 -0.27 3.64 -34.18
CA ALA A 247 -0.78 3.01 -32.96
C ALA A 247 -1.61 1.76 -33.26
N SER A 248 -1.74 0.87 -32.27
CA SER A 248 -2.61 -0.30 -32.35
C SER A 248 -4.07 0.10 -32.14
N LEU A 249 -4.91 -0.09 -33.16
CA LEU A 249 -6.36 0.07 -33.04
C LEU A 249 -6.98 -1.21 -32.49
N LEU A 250 -7.69 -1.10 -31.38
CA LEU A 250 -8.31 -2.19 -30.65
C LEU A 250 -9.81 -1.96 -30.50
N HIS A 251 -10.58 -3.04 -30.59
CA HIS A 251 -12.02 -3.06 -30.39
C HIS A 251 -12.40 -4.16 -29.39
N ILE A 252 -13.14 -3.80 -28.34
CA ILE A 252 -13.66 -4.75 -27.35
C ILE A 252 -14.67 -5.70 -28.02
N ASN A 253 -15.49 -5.20 -28.94
CA ASN A 253 -16.54 -6.01 -29.56
C ASN A 253 -16.01 -7.07 -30.53
N ASP A 254 -14.86 -6.87 -31.15
CA ASP A 254 -14.28 -7.84 -32.11
C ASP A 254 -13.96 -9.18 -31.43
N SER A 255 -13.67 -9.15 -30.13
CA SER A 255 -13.36 -10.36 -29.34
C SER A 255 -14.61 -11.08 -28.81
N LEU A 256 -15.78 -10.43 -28.81
CA LEU A 256 -17.03 -10.99 -28.31
C LEU A 256 -17.54 -12.12 -29.19
N LYS A 257 -17.58 -11.87 -30.50
CA LYS A 257 -18.16 -12.81 -31.47
C LYS A 257 -17.35 -14.10 -31.54
N HIS A 258 -16.02 -13.96 -31.56
CA HIS A 258 -15.10 -15.08 -31.64
C HIS A 258 -15.20 -16.01 -30.41
N GLU A 259 -15.36 -15.44 -29.21
CA GLU A 259 -15.45 -16.27 -28.00
C GLU A 259 -16.82 -16.90 -27.81
N TYR A 260 -17.89 -16.21 -28.20
CA TYR A 260 -19.23 -16.78 -28.19
C TYR A 260 -19.29 -18.05 -29.05
N GLU A 261 -18.71 -17.99 -30.25
CA GLU A 261 -18.63 -19.10 -31.21
C GLU A 261 -17.80 -20.29 -30.66
N LYS A 262 -16.70 -20.04 -29.94
CA LYS A 262 -15.90 -21.11 -29.30
C LYS A 262 -16.66 -21.84 -28.20
N ILE A 263 -17.43 -21.11 -27.39
CA ILE A 263 -18.11 -21.67 -26.22
C ILE A 263 -19.37 -22.44 -26.64
N HIS A 264 -20.07 -21.98 -27.68
CA HIS A 264 -21.37 -22.52 -28.09
C HIS A 264 -21.31 -23.51 -29.26
N ASN A 265 -20.11 -24.01 -29.58
CA ASN A 265 -19.87 -25.20 -30.39
C ASN A 265 -20.80 -25.38 -31.61
N ASN A 266 -20.64 -24.55 -32.64
CA ASN A 266 -21.11 -24.78 -34.03
C ASN A 266 -22.55 -25.32 -34.24
N ASP A 267 -23.50 -25.03 -33.35
CA ASP A 267 -24.93 -25.24 -33.65
C ASP A 267 -25.36 -24.17 -34.66
N THR A 268 -25.26 -24.56 -35.92
CA THR A 268 -25.63 -23.79 -37.10
C THR A 268 -27.16 -23.73 -37.23
N CYS A 269 -27.80 -22.67 -36.74
CA CYS A 269 -29.01 -22.08 -37.33
C CYS A 269 -29.40 -20.81 -36.54
N ASP A 270 -29.34 -19.64 -37.19
CA ASP A 270 -29.70 -18.33 -36.63
C ASP A 270 -28.95 -17.90 -35.36
N THR A 271 -27.71 -17.43 -35.51
CA THR A 271 -27.07 -16.56 -34.51
C THR A 271 -27.79 -15.21 -34.47
N ASP A 272 -28.94 -15.17 -33.84
CA ASP A 272 -29.66 -13.94 -33.54
C ASP A 272 -28.72 -13.06 -32.69
N GLU A 273 -28.33 -11.87 -33.19
CA GLU A 273 -27.43 -10.94 -32.47
C GLU A 273 -27.88 -10.69 -31.02
N LYS A 274 -29.18 -10.80 -30.78
CA LYS A 274 -29.82 -10.73 -29.46
C LYS A 274 -29.29 -11.76 -28.46
N HIS A 275 -28.96 -12.98 -28.89
CA HIS A 275 -28.42 -14.02 -28.01
C HIS A 275 -26.98 -13.74 -27.60
N ILE A 276 -26.13 -13.26 -28.52
CA ILE A 276 -24.76 -12.83 -28.23
C ILE A 276 -24.77 -11.67 -27.23
N ILE A 277 -25.66 -10.69 -27.44
CA ILE A 277 -25.83 -9.54 -26.54
C ILE A 277 -26.26 -10.00 -25.15
N LYS A 278 -27.27 -10.88 -25.06
CA LYS A 278 -27.76 -11.38 -23.77
C LYS A 278 -26.68 -12.18 -23.02
N TRP A 279 -25.91 -13.00 -23.71
CA TRP A 279 -24.77 -13.71 -23.13
C TRP A 279 -23.68 -12.76 -22.65
N ALA A 280 -23.34 -11.74 -23.46
CA ALA A 280 -22.35 -10.73 -23.08
C ALA A 280 -22.81 -9.95 -21.83
N GLU A 281 -24.10 -9.64 -21.72
CA GLU A 281 -24.68 -9.01 -20.52
C GLU A 281 -24.59 -9.90 -19.27
N GLU A 282 -24.86 -11.20 -19.41
CA GLU A 282 -24.71 -12.17 -18.31
C GLU A 282 -23.24 -12.24 -17.84
N LYS A 283 -22.29 -12.28 -18.77
CA LYS A 283 -20.85 -12.27 -18.46
C LYS A 283 -20.39 -10.96 -17.83
N CYS A 284 -20.86 -9.81 -18.33
CA CYS A 284 -20.59 -8.50 -17.72
C CYS A 284 -21.21 -8.34 -16.33
N ARG A 285 -22.28 -9.07 -16.00
CA ARG A 285 -22.89 -9.07 -14.67
C ARG A 285 -22.03 -9.83 -13.65
N GLU A 286 -21.35 -10.88 -14.10
CA GLU A 286 -20.38 -11.63 -13.30
C GLU A 286 -19.06 -10.86 -13.16
N ASP A 287 -18.55 -10.33 -14.27
CA ASP A 287 -17.33 -9.52 -14.32
C ASP A 287 -17.44 -8.41 -15.39
N PRO A 288 -17.63 -7.14 -14.98
CA PRO A 288 -17.73 -6.01 -15.89
C PRO A 288 -16.51 -5.76 -16.79
N THR A 289 -15.35 -6.35 -16.47
CA THR A 289 -14.06 -6.08 -17.12
C THR A 289 -13.55 -7.25 -17.98
N ILE A 290 -14.33 -8.33 -18.07
CA ILE A 290 -13.96 -9.58 -18.74
C ILE A 290 -13.53 -9.34 -20.19
N PHE A 291 -14.27 -8.50 -20.92
CA PHE A 291 -14.01 -8.25 -22.34
C PHE A 291 -12.80 -7.34 -22.59
N CYS A 292 -12.43 -6.47 -21.63
CA CYS A 292 -11.19 -5.72 -21.72
C CYS A 292 -9.98 -6.65 -21.69
N ARG A 293 -9.99 -7.65 -20.79
CA ARG A 293 -8.90 -8.63 -20.70
C ARG A 293 -8.84 -9.53 -21.92
N MET A 294 -9.98 -10.05 -22.34
CA MET A 294 -10.07 -10.89 -23.53
C MET A 294 -9.58 -10.16 -24.79
N MET A 295 -9.93 -8.88 -24.95
CA MET A 295 -9.48 -8.09 -26.09
C MET A 295 -7.94 -8.00 -26.14
N ILE A 296 -7.30 -7.76 -25.01
CA ILE A 296 -5.83 -7.64 -24.94
C ILE A 296 -5.16 -9.01 -25.18
N GLU A 297 -5.75 -10.08 -24.64
CA GLU A 297 -5.25 -11.45 -24.84
C GLU A 297 -5.36 -11.92 -26.29
N HIS A 298 -6.47 -11.64 -26.97
CA HIS A 298 -6.66 -11.98 -28.38
C HIS A 298 -5.72 -11.17 -29.30
N ASN A 299 -5.42 -9.92 -28.91
CA ASN A 299 -4.54 -9.02 -29.68
C ASN A 299 -3.11 -8.97 -29.13
N ASP A 300 -2.67 -10.01 -28.42
CA ASP A 300 -1.41 -9.98 -27.67
C ASP A 300 -0.18 -9.62 -28.51
N GLN A 301 -0.10 -10.11 -29.75
CA GLN A 301 1.00 -9.80 -30.68
C GLN A 301 1.02 -8.31 -31.07
N LEU A 302 -0.16 -7.74 -31.29
CA LEU A 302 -0.32 -6.32 -31.64
C LEU A 302 0.00 -5.42 -30.42
N CYS A 303 -0.51 -5.82 -29.25
CA CYS A 303 -0.30 -5.14 -27.97
C CYS A 303 1.18 -5.19 -27.53
N SER A 304 1.87 -6.30 -27.78
CA SER A 304 3.27 -6.48 -27.40
C SER A 304 4.26 -5.73 -28.30
N SER A 305 3.88 -5.39 -29.54
CA SER A 305 4.78 -4.73 -30.49
C SER A 305 4.69 -3.20 -30.47
N ASN A 306 3.52 -2.63 -30.17
CA ASN A 306 3.31 -1.18 -30.28
C ASN A 306 3.26 -0.46 -28.91
N PRO A 307 3.93 0.70 -28.78
CA PRO A 307 3.94 1.47 -27.54
C PRO A 307 2.70 2.35 -27.32
N ILE A 308 1.84 2.51 -28.33
CA ILE A 308 0.62 3.33 -28.27
C ILE A 308 -0.59 2.49 -28.67
N TRP A 309 -1.62 2.48 -27.83
CA TRP A 309 -2.87 1.75 -28.07
C TRP A 309 -4.05 2.72 -28.17
N ILE A 310 -4.99 2.45 -29.06
CA ILE A 310 -6.24 3.20 -29.24
C ILE A 310 -7.41 2.23 -29.13
N ILE A 311 -8.27 2.42 -28.14
CA ILE A 311 -9.46 1.60 -27.92
C ILE A 311 -10.67 2.45 -28.26
N SER A 312 -11.37 2.09 -29.33
CA SER A 312 -12.32 3.01 -29.97
C SER A 312 -13.80 2.80 -29.61
N ASP A 313 -14.11 1.71 -28.90
CA ASP A 313 -15.46 1.26 -28.63
C ASP A 313 -15.76 1.07 -27.15
N ILE A 314 -15.21 1.96 -26.30
CA ILE A 314 -15.55 2.02 -24.88
C ILE A 314 -17.04 2.36 -24.71
N LYS A 315 -17.73 1.54 -23.92
CA LYS A 315 -19.18 1.59 -23.68
C LYS A 315 -19.53 1.80 -22.22
N SER A 316 -18.64 1.50 -21.27
CA SER A 316 -18.96 1.56 -19.84
C SER A 316 -17.87 2.19 -18.97
N TYR A 317 -18.28 2.68 -17.80
CA TYR A 317 -17.35 3.21 -16.79
C TYR A 317 -16.41 2.13 -16.23
N ALA A 318 -16.90 0.89 -16.11
CA ALA A 318 -16.10 -0.23 -15.64
C ALA A 318 -14.92 -0.56 -16.58
N GLU A 319 -15.11 -0.40 -17.89
CA GLU A 319 -14.02 -0.53 -18.87
C GLU A 319 -12.97 0.57 -18.69
N ILE A 320 -13.41 1.81 -18.45
CA ILE A 320 -12.50 2.93 -18.19
C ILE A 320 -11.70 2.69 -16.91
N GLU A 321 -12.37 2.32 -15.82
CA GLU A 321 -11.71 1.99 -14.55
C GLU A 321 -10.74 0.83 -14.71
N PHE A 322 -11.07 -0.18 -15.51
CA PHE A 322 -10.13 -1.26 -15.81
C PHE A 322 -8.83 -0.70 -16.37
N PHE A 323 -8.86 0.12 -17.42
CA PHE A 323 -7.62 0.66 -18.00
C PHE A 323 -6.92 1.63 -17.05
N LYS A 324 -7.65 2.49 -16.33
CA LYS A 324 -7.06 3.41 -15.34
C LYS A 324 -6.35 2.69 -14.21
N ASN A 325 -6.98 1.65 -13.65
CA ASN A 325 -6.42 0.88 -12.53
C ASN A 325 -5.16 0.11 -12.95
N HIS A 326 -5.07 -0.33 -14.21
CA HIS A 326 -3.96 -1.14 -14.69
C HIS A 326 -2.83 -0.33 -15.33
N PHE A 327 -3.13 0.79 -16.01
CA PHE A 327 -2.13 1.57 -16.77
C PHE A 327 -1.91 3.00 -16.25
N ASN A 328 -2.67 3.43 -15.25
CA ASN A 328 -2.48 4.68 -14.51
C ASN A 328 -2.39 5.92 -15.43
N ASP A 329 -1.35 6.73 -15.27
CA ASP A 329 -1.03 7.98 -15.99
C ASP A 329 -0.80 7.80 -17.50
N ARG A 330 -0.70 6.55 -17.96
CA ARG A 330 -0.56 6.21 -19.38
C ARG A 330 -1.90 6.27 -20.11
N VAL A 331 -3.02 6.32 -19.41
CA VAL A 331 -4.35 6.39 -20.00
C VAL A 331 -4.73 7.83 -20.33
N LEU A 332 -5.28 8.04 -21.52
CA LEU A 332 -5.90 9.29 -21.96
C LEU A 332 -7.34 8.98 -22.38
N ILE A 333 -8.31 9.66 -21.78
CA ILE A 333 -9.71 9.53 -22.15
C ILE A 333 -10.08 10.69 -23.09
N VAL A 334 -10.63 10.35 -24.26
CA VAL A 334 -11.13 11.32 -25.23
C VAL A 334 -12.61 11.06 -25.43
N ARG A 335 -13.42 12.07 -25.16
CA ARG A 335 -14.88 11.99 -25.31
C ARG A 335 -15.27 12.72 -26.59
N ILE A 336 -15.86 11.97 -27.51
CA ILE A 336 -16.27 12.47 -28.82
C ILE A 336 -17.76 12.74 -28.79
N GLU A 337 -18.09 14.02 -28.92
CA GLU A 337 -19.47 14.50 -28.92
C GLU A 337 -19.90 14.95 -30.32
N ALA A 338 -21.15 14.62 -30.66
CA ALA A 338 -21.81 15.03 -31.88
C ALA A 338 -23.27 15.31 -31.56
N SER A 339 -23.83 16.37 -32.18
CA SER A 339 -25.25 16.70 -32.02
C SER A 339 -26.14 15.56 -32.54
N ASN A 340 -27.37 15.49 -32.04
CA ASN A 340 -28.33 14.49 -32.49
C ASN A 340 -28.55 14.59 -34.01
N ASP A 341 -28.67 15.79 -34.56
CA ASP A 341 -28.80 16.02 -36.02
C ASP A 341 -27.63 15.41 -36.84
N VAL A 342 -26.40 15.54 -36.34
CA VAL A 342 -25.21 14.96 -36.99
C VAL A 342 -25.21 13.44 -36.89
N ARG A 343 -25.71 12.89 -35.78
CA ARG A 343 -25.82 11.44 -35.55
C ARG A 343 -26.93 10.84 -36.42
N GLU A 344 -28.08 11.49 -36.54
CA GLU A 344 -29.19 11.08 -37.41
C GLU A 344 -28.75 11.03 -38.89
N LYS A 345 -28.03 12.07 -39.36
CA LYS A 345 -27.43 12.09 -40.70
C LYS A 345 -26.44 10.94 -40.95
N ARG A 346 -25.87 10.36 -39.88
CA ARG A 346 -24.96 9.20 -39.92
C ARG A 346 -25.70 7.87 -39.69
N GLY A 347 -27.03 7.87 -39.75
CA GLY A 347 -27.88 6.68 -39.63
C GLY A 347 -28.16 6.26 -38.19
N TRP A 348 -28.22 7.21 -37.23
CA TRP A 348 -28.78 6.96 -35.90
C TRP A 348 -30.32 7.04 -35.97
N ASN A 349 -31.03 6.05 -35.43
CA ASN A 349 -32.50 6.02 -35.41
C ASN A 349 -33.00 6.13 -33.97
N SER A 350 -33.64 7.25 -33.65
CA SER A 350 -34.16 7.53 -32.31
C SER A 350 -35.23 6.56 -31.83
N GLN A 351 -35.97 5.87 -32.70
CA GLN A 351 -37.04 4.95 -32.27
C GLN A 351 -36.57 3.48 -32.15
N ALA A 352 -35.69 3.02 -33.05
CA ALA A 352 -35.23 1.62 -33.07
C ALA A 352 -34.09 1.33 -32.07
N ASP A 353 -33.27 2.34 -31.74
CA ASP A 353 -32.18 2.19 -30.77
C ASP A 353 -32.63 2.41 -29.31
N ILE A 354 -33.84 2.97 -29.07
CA ILE A 354 -34.44 3.12 -27.74
C ILE A 354 -34.94 1.77 -27.18
N ASP A 355 -35.36 0.85 -28.06
CA ASP A 355 -35.79 -0.51 -27.69
C ASP A 355 -34.61 -1.50 -27.56
N ASN A 356 -33.39 -1.08 -27.92
CA ASN A 356 -32.16 -1.87 -27.78
C ASN A 356 -31.42 -1.54 -26.48
N THR A 357 -30.99 -2.57 -25.74
CA THR A 357 -30.38 -2.47 -24.40
C THR A 357 -29.10 -1.63 -24.33
N GLU A 358 -28.51 -1.28 -25.48
CA GLU A 358 -27.40 -0.31 -25.60
C GLU A 358 -27.69 1.02 -24.89
N LEU A 359 -28.96 1.43 -24.73
CA LEU A 359 -29.27 2.69 -24.05
C LEU A 359 -29.10 2.64 -22.52
N LYS A 360 -29.18 1.46 -21.86
CA LYS A 360 -28.99 1.37 -20.39
C LYS A 360 -27.55 1.63 -19.98
N SER A 361 -26.59 1.20 -20.78
CA SER A 361 -25.16 1.54 -20.61
C SER A 361 -24.84 2.95 -21.10
N GLN A 362 -25.55 3.46 -22.11
CA GLN A 362 -25.41 4.86 -22.57
C GLN A 362 -25.93 5.90 -21.57
N LEU A 363 -27.00 5.60 -20.81
CA LEU A 363 -27.50 6.45 -19.71
C LEU A 363 -26.46 6.66 -18.60
N CYS A 364 -25.53 5.71 -18.40
CA CYS A 364 -24.41 5.84 -17.47
C CYS A 364 -23.33 6.84 -17.92
N MET A 365 -23.29 7.22 -19.20
CA MET A 365 -22.28 8.15 -19.73
C MET A 365 -22.74 9.61 -19.77
N ASP A 366 -24.03 9.87 -19.55
CA ASP A 366 -24.58 11.22 -19.40
C ASP A 366 -24.28 11.82 -18.00
N HIS A 367 -23.82 11.01 -17.03
CA HIS A 367 -23.51 11.42 -15.64
C HIS A 367 -22.01 11.39 -15.32
N PHE A 368 -21.16 11.81 -16.27
CA PHE A 368 -19.73 11.95 -16.00
C PHE A 368 -19.50 13.14 -15.05
N PRO A 369 -18.96 12.94 -13.83
CA PRO A 369 -18.55 14.08 -13.02
C PRO A 369 -17.33 14.74 -13.67
N ASP A 370 -17.31 16.07 -13.71
CA ASP A 370 -16.13 16.85 -14.08
C ASP A 370 -14.96 16.49 -13.15
N THR A 371 -14.13 15.53 -13.57
CA THR A 371 -12.88 15.20 -12.87
C THR A 371 -11.78 16.12 -13.39
N PRO A 372 -10.89 16.65 -12.53
CA PRO A 372 -10.00 17.78 -12.89
C PRO A 372 -8.90 17.44 -13.91
N ASN A 373 -8.68 16.15 -14.17
CA ASN A 373 -7.70 15.67 -15.13
C ASN A 373 -8.44 14.75 -16.12
N GLU A 374 -8.23 14.95 -17.43
CA GLU A 374 -8.45 13.96 -18.50
C GLU A 374 -9.83 13.87 -19.18
N SER A 375 -10.42 14.99 -19.62
CA SER A 375 -11.47 14.92 -20.65
C SER A 375 -11.27 15.98 -21.72
N ILE A 376 -10.61 15.61 -22.83
CA ILE A 376 -10.70 16.39 -24.06
C ILE A 376 -12.08 16.11 -24.64
N ILE A 377 -12.96 17.11 -24.59
CA ILE A 377 -14.25 17.10 -25.27
C ILE A 377 -14.01 17.71 -26.65
N GLU A 378 -13.99 16.88 -27.67
CA GLU A 378 -13.85 17.35 -29.05
C GLU A 378 -15.24 17.39 -29.68
N SER A 379 -15.78 18.61 -29.83
CA SER A 379 -17.03 18.84 -30.53
C SER A 379 -16.79 18.76 -32.03
N ASN A 380 -17.34 17.72 -32.68
CA ASN A 380 -17.21 17.54 -34.14
C ASN A 380 -18.14 18.47 -34.95
N SER A 381 -18.52 19.60 -34.35
CA SER A 381 -19.23 20.71 -34.98
C SER A 381 -18.21 21.76 -35.38
N LYS A 382 -17.79 21.74 -36.65
CA LYS A 382 -16.93 22.80 -37.19
C LYS A 382 -17.61 24.16 -37.02
N THR A 383 -16.93 25.07 -36.34
CA THR A 383 -16.88 26.48 -36.71
C THR A 383 -15.43 26.90 -36.79
N GLU A 384 -15.06 27.37 -37.97
CA GLU A 384 -13.85 28.15 -38.23
C GLU A 384 -13.84 29.34 -37.27
N ASP A 385 -12.75 29.54 -36.53
CA ASP A 385 -12.00 30.81 -36.46
C ASP A 385 -10.94 30.75 -35.36
N GLY A 386 -9.79 31.32 -35.67
CA GLY A 386 -8.67 31.44 -34.74
C GLY A 386 -8.96 32.49 -33.67
N ASP A 387 -8.61 32.18 -32.43
CA ASP A 387 -8.42 33.18 -31.39
C ASP A 387 -7.29 32.73 -30.47
N ALA A 388 -6.44 33.70 -30.10
CA ALA A 388 -5.28 33.52 -29.25
C ALA A 388 -5.65 32.87 -27.90
N LEU A 389 -4.82 31.92 -27.44
CA LEU A 389 -4.94 31.27 -26.14
C LEU A 389 -5.05 32.32 -25.02
N ASP A 390 -5.98 32.13 -24.07
CA ASP A 390 -6.13 32.99 -22.89
C ASP A 390 -4.76 33.14 -22.20
N PRO A 391 -4.26 34.36 -21.98
CA PRO A 391 -2.94 34.61 -21.40
C PRO A 391 -2.69 33.86 -20.07
N ARG A 392 -3.74 33.54 -19.31
CA ARG A 392 -3.62 32.78 -18.06
C ARG A 392 -3.36 31.29 -18.30
N ILE A 393 -3.94 30.73 -19.37
CA ILE A 393 -3.69 29.35 -19.81
C ILE A 393 -2.26 29.25 -20.36
N GLN A 394 -1.82 30.25 -21.13
CA GLN A 394 -0.44 30.37 -21.60
C GLN A 394 0.56 30.35 -20.42
N ILE A 395 0.32 31.14 -19.37
CA ILE A 395 1.18 31.20 -18.17
C ILE A 395 1.24 29.86 -17.43
N GLU A 396 0.12 29.16 -17.26
CA GLU A 396 0.12 27.87 -16.56
C GLU A 396 0.76 26.76 -17.42
N LEU A 397 0.59 26.79 -18.74
CA LEU A 397 1.32 25.89 -19.65
C LEU A 397 2.82 26.14 -19.61
N GLU A 398 3.25 27.41 -19.56
CA GLU A 398 4.66 27.76 -19.36
C GLU A 398 5.17 27.28 -18.00
N ARG A 399 4.42 27.44 -16.91
CA ARG A 399 4.78 26.89 -15.58
C ARG A 399 4.90 25.37 -15.58
N LEU A 400 3.98 24.67 -16.24
CA LEU A 400 4.03 23.22 -16.38
C LEU A 400 5.26 22.76 -17.17
N ASN A 401 5.60 23.47 -18.26
CA ASN A 401 6.80 23.17 -19.04
C ASN A 401 8.08 23.40 -18.21
N HIS A 402 8.18 24.50 -17.46
CA HIS A 402 9.30 24.75 -16.56
C HIS A 402 9.39 23.72 -15.42
N ALA A 403 8.26 23.31 -14.85
CA ALA A 403 8.23 22.28 -13.81
C ALA A 403 8.67 20.92 -14.36
N ASN A 404 8.24 20.56 -15.56
CA ASN A 404 8.64 19.32 -16.21
C ASN A 404 10.14 19.31 -16.56
N GLU A 405 10.68 20.44 -17.02
CA GLU A 405 12.11 20.61 -17.24
C GLU A 405 12.91 20.50 -15.93
N ALA A 406 12.43 21.13 -14.85
CA ALA A 406 13.03 21.03 -13.52
C ALA A 406 13.01 19.60 -12.97
N ILE A 407 11.91 18.86 -13.15
CA ILE A 407 11.82 17.44 -12.75
C ILE A 407 12.87 16.62 -13.51
N ASN A 408 12.96 16.77 -14.83
CA ASN A 408 13.93 16.04 -15.64
C ASN A 408 15.38 16.37 -15.23
N GLN A 409 15.68 17.64 -14.92
CA GLN A 409 16.99 18.05 -14.41
C GLN A 409 17.30 17.43 -13.04
N LEU A 410 16.33 17.42 -12.11
CA LEU A 410 16.49 16.80 -10.78
C LEU A 410 16.62 15.28 -10.86
N GLU A 411 15.93 14.62 -11.78
CA GLU A 411 16.09 13.18 -12.02
C GLU A 411 17.48 12.85 -12.55
N LEU A 412 18.00 13.65 -13.50
CA LEU A 412 19.36 13.50 -13.99
C LEU A 412 20.39 13.71 -12.87
N GLN A 413 20.24 14.78 -12.08
CA GLN A 413 21.12 15.05 -10.93
C GLN A 413 21.08 13.93 -9.90
N ARG A 414 19.91 13.36 -9.62
CA ARG A 414 19.75 12.23 -8.70
C ARG A 414 20.47 10.98 -9.24
N ASP A 415 20.32 10.69 -10.52
CA ASP A 415 20.93 9.50 -11.12
C ASP A 415 22.46 9.64 -11.22
N GLU A 416 22.97 10.84 -11.50
CA GLU A 416 24.40 11.18 -11.41
C GLU A 416 24.93 11.07 -9.97
N ALA A 417 24.20 11.60 -8.98
CA ALA A 417 24.55 11.49 -7.57
C ALA A 417 24.59 10.03 -7.11
N ARG A 418 23.61 9.20 -7.50
CA ARG A 418 23.58 7.76 -7.22
C ARG A 418 24.78 7.04 -7.82
N LYS A 419 25.08 7.31 -9.08
CA LYS A 419 26.24 6.72 -9.75
C LYS A 419 27.56 7.11 -9.07
N THR A 420 27.67 8.37 -8.65
CA THR A 420 28.83 8.87 -7.91
C THR A 420 28.96 8.18 -6.55
N PHE A 421 27.86 8.05 -5.82
CA PHE A 421 27.78 7.33 -4.55
C PHE A 421 28.18 5.86 -4.69
N ASP A 422 27.62 5.14 -5.67
CA ASP A 422 27.92 3.73 -5.89
C ASP A 422 29.39 3.51 -6.28
N ASN A 423 29.94 4.37 -7.14
CA ASN A 423 31.35 4.32 -7.52
C ASN A 423 32.28 4.58 -6.32
N PHE A 424 31.95 5.59 -5.50
CA PHE A 424 32.73 5.91 -4.31
C PHE A 424 32.66 4.79 -3.28
N ARG A 425 31.46 4.24 -3.02
CA ARG A 425 31.27 3.10 -2.12
C ARG A 425 32.10 1.90 -2.55
N GLN A 426 32.05 1.53 -3.83
CA GLN A 426 32.83 0.41 -4.35
C GLN A 426 34.34 0.65 -4.17
N LYS A 427 34.81 1.85 -4.49
CA LYS A 427 36.22 2.24 -4.32
C LYS A 427 36.64 2.16 -2.84
N ALA A 428 35.82 2.70 -1.93
CA ALA A 428 36.06 2.67 -0.50
C ALA A 428 36.10 1.23 0.05
N GLU A 429 35.20 0.36 -0.40
CA GLU A 429 35.21 -1.07 -0.05
C GLU A 429 36.50 -1.75 -0.53
N ASP A 430 36.91 -1.51 -1.77
CA ASP A 430 38.13 -2.10 -2.34
C ASP A 430 39.40 -1.63 -1.60
N GLU A 431 39.50 -0.32 -1.28
CA GLU A 431 40.60 0.25 -0.50
C GLU A 431 40.66 -0.35 0.91
N LEU A 432 39.51 -0.50 1.59
CA LEU A 432 39.43 -1.15 2.89
C LEU A 432 39.83 -2.63 2.84
N ILE A 433 39.41 -3.38 1.82
CA ILE A 433 39.78 -4.78 1.62
C ILE A 433 41.30 -4.93 1.39
N GLN A 434 41.90 -4.03 0.60
CA GLN A 434 43.35 -4.04 0.38
C GLN A 434 44.13 -3.74 1.66
N LEU A 435 43.65 -2.79 2.46
CA LEU A 435 44.26 -2.41 3.72
C LEU A 435 44.10 -3.50 4.79
N GLU A 436 42.95 -4.19 4.82
CA GLU A 436 42.73 -5.35 5.68
C GLU A 436 43.70 -6.49 5.34
N LYS A 437 43.94 -6.75 4.04
CA LYS A 437 44.93 -7.76 3.58
C LYS A 437 46.36 -7.42 4.00
N SER A 438 46.76 -6.14 3.96
CA SER A 438 48.12 -5.73 4.34
C SER A 438 48.34 -5.73 5.86
N ILE A 439 47.32 -5.40 6.64
CA ILE A 439 47.37 -5.36 8.10
C ILE A 439 47.20 -6.76 8.72
N GLY A 440 46.35 -7.60 8.12
CA GLY A 440 46.03 -8.96 8.53
C GLY A 440 45.19 -9.04 9.81
N ASP A 441 45.42 -10.07 10.63
CA ASP A 441 44.65 -10.39 11.84
C ASP A 441 44.49 -9.28 12.88
N ALA A 442 45.29 -8.20 12.80
CA ALA A 442 45.17 -7.09 13.74
C ALA A 442 43.81 -6.37 13.60
N VAL A 443 43.23 -6.31 12.39
CA VAL A 443 41.90 -5.70 12.14
C VAL A 443 40.77 -6.44 12.88
N PRO A 444 40.53 -7.74 12.67
CA PRO A 444 39.46 -8.45 13.38
C PRO A 444 39.71 -8.51 14.90
N LYS A 445 40.97 -8.56 15.35
CA LYS A 445 41.31 -8.61 16.79
C LYS A 445 41.04 -7.28 17.51
N SER A 446 41.23 -6.13 16.86
CA SER A 446 40.99 -4.81 17.48
C SER A 446 39.56 -4.31 17.30
N ARG A 447 38.72 -4.99 16.51
CA ARG A 447 37.32 -4.62 16.24
C ARG A 447 36.50 -4.33 17.50
N CYS A 448 36.60 -5.18 18.52
CA CYS A 448 35.85 -5.01 19.77
C CYS A 448 36.21 -3.71 20.51
N TYR A 449 37.44 -3.22 20.39
CA TYR A 449 37.85 -1.92 20.95
C TYR A 449 37.19 -0.75 20.22
N TYR A 450 37.20 -0.75 18.89
CA TYR A 450 36.58 0.32 18.10
C TYR A 450 35.05 0.33 18.25
N GLU A 451 34.41 -0.83 18.32
CA GLU A 451 32.98 -0.94 18.64
C GLU A 451 32.65 -0.42 20.05
N ALA A 452 33.49 -0.74 21.05
CA ALA A 452 33.34 -0.19 22.40
C ALA A 452 33.55 1.34 22.44
N ARG A 453 34.45 1.89 21.62
CA ARG A 453 34.63 3.35 21.49
C ARG A 453 33.44 4.06 20.88
N ILE A 454 32.77 3.46 19.90
CA ILE A 454 31.52 3.99 19.34
C ILE A 454 30.46 4.03 20.44
N LYS A 455 30.27 2.92 21.16
CA LYS A 455 29.34 2.86 22.30
C LYS A 455 29.66 3.88 23.39
N LEU A 456 30.95 4.14 23.65
CA LEU A 456 31.37 5.16 24.62
C LEU A 456 30.99 6.57 24.18
N ARG A 457 31.15 6.88 22.88
CA ARG A 457 30.73 8.17 22.31
C ARG A 457 29.21 8.34 22.43
N ASP A 458 28.45 7.31 22.08
CA ASP A 458 26.98 7.35 22.11
C ASP A 458 26.47 7.47 23.56
N ALA A 459 27.09 6.72 24.50
CA ALA A 459 26.81 6.84 25.93
C ALA A 459 27.14 8.24 26.48
N LYS A 460 28.22 8.87 25.99
CA LYS A 460 28.58 10.26 26.35
C LYS A 460 27.52 11.24 25.87
N GLU A 461 27.01 11.09 24.65
CA GLU A 461 25.95 11.95 24.12
C GLU A 461 24.65 11.81 24.92
N ILE A 462 24.25 10.57 25.24
CA ILE A 462 23.09 10.30 26.10
C ILE A 462 23.27 10.94 27.48
N LEU A 463 24.46 10.82 28.07
CA LEU A 463 24.77 11.44 29.36
C LEU A 463 24.66 12.96 29.31
N ILE A 464 25.18 13.61 28.26
CA ILE A 464 25.07 15.07 28.08
C ILE A 464 23.59 15.48 27.97
N LYS A 465 22.80 14.77 27.17
CA LYS A 465 21.35 15.03 27.03
C LYS A 465 20.61 14.84 28.35
N ALA A 466 20.92 13.78 29.10
CA ALA A 466 20.31 13.51 30.40
C ALA A 466 20.67 14.59 31.43
N LYS A 467 21.93 15.05 31.46
CA LYS A 467 22.37 16.17 32.32
C LYS A 467 21.60 17.46 32.01
N HIS A 468 21.49 17.82 30.73
CA HIS A 468 20.72 19.01 30.34
C HIS A 468 19.23 18.89 30.68
N ARG A 469 18.63 17.70 30.55
CA ARG A 469 17.25 17.46 30.97
C ARG A 469 17.09 17.66 32.48
N PHE A 470 18.01 17.14 33.28
CA PHE A 470 18.00 17.32 34.73
C PHE A 470 18.17 18.78 35.13
N GLU A 471 19.13 19.50 34.54
CA GLU A 471 19.33 20.94 34.77
C GLU A 471 18.04 21.73 34.50
N ARG A 472 17.41 21.48 33.35
CA ARG A 472 16.14 22.11 32.98
C ARG A 472 15.00 21.75 33.94
N ALA A 473 14.90 20.48 34.35
CA ALA A 473 13.88 20.04 35.29
C ALA A 473 14.08 20.65 36.68
N GLN A 474 15.34 20.82 37.10
CA GLN A 474 15.69 21.51 38.35
C GLN A 474 15.30 22.99 38.31
N GLU A 475 15.61 23.71 37.23
CA GLU A 475 15.21 25.10 37.04
C GLU A 475 13.69 25.27 37.06
N LEU A 476 12.97 24.40 36.35
CA LEU A 476 11.49 24.40 36.34
C LEU A 476 10.91 24.14 37.72
N HIS A 477 11.48 23.20 38.48
CA HIS A 477 11.03 22.91 39.84
C HIS A 477 11.26 24.11 40.77
N VAL A 478 12.41 24.79 40.68
CA VAL A 478 12.68 26.01 41.47
C VAL A 478 11.67 27.10 41.14
N ALA A 479 11.46 27.38 39.85
CA ALA A 479 10.50 28.41 39.41
C ALA A 479 9.06 28.07 39.82
N ALA A 480 8.64 26.81 39.69
CA ALA A 480 7.30 26.38 40.11
C ALA A 480 7.11 26.47 41.64
N LYS A 481 8.16 26.17 42.41
CA LYS A 481 8.14 26.30 43.87
C LYS A 481 8.07 27.76 44.31
N GLU A 482 8.83 28.66 43.68
CA GLU A 482 8.75 30.10 43.92
C GLU A 482 7.36 30.65 43.60
N LEU A 483 6.78 30.26 42.46
CA LEU A 483 5.41 30.65 42.11
C LEU A 483 4.39 30.18 43.15
N ALA A 484 4.53 28.96 43.68
CA ALA A 484 3.65 28.46 44.73
C ALA A 484 3.78 29.24 46.04
N ILE A 485 5.00 29.64 46.43
CA ILE A 485 5.26 30.48 47.61
C ILE A 485 4.63 31.86 47.43
N VAL A 486 4.94 32.53 46.31
CA VAL A 486 4.41 33.86 46.00
C VAL A 486 2.88 33.83 45.95
N SER A 487 2.29 32.79 45.35
CA SER A 487 0.82 32.64 45.31
C SER A 487 0.21 32.42 46.69
N ALA A 488 0.93 31.78 47.62
CA ALA A 488 0.50 31.63 49.01
C ALA A 488 0.49 32.98 49.74
N ASP A 489 1.54 33.79 49.58
CA ASP A 489 1.63 35.12 50.19
C ASP A 489 0.50 36.05 49.70
N PHE A 490 0.12 35.96 48.43
CA PHE A 490 -1.01 36.72 47.87
C PHE A 490 -2.38 36.25 48.37
N ILE A 491 -2.54 34.98 48.75
CA ILE A 491 -3.77 34.51 49.41
C ILE A 491 -3.93 35.19 50.77
N ASP A 492 -2.87 35.19 51.58
CA ASP A 492 -2.88 35.82 52.91
C ASP A 492 -3.22 37.32 52.83
N GLU A 493 -2.81 38.01 51.76
CA GLU A 493 -3.13 39.42 51.52
C GLU A 493 -4.55 39.63 50.95
N ALA A 494 -5.00 38.76 50.05
CA ALA A 494 -6.36 38.77 49.48
C ALA A 494 -7.44 38.45 50.52
N GLU A 495 -7.15 37.57 51.47
CA GLU A 495 -8.04 37.25 52.59
C GLU A 495 -8.19 38.42 53.57
N ARG A 496 -7.11 39.16 53.83
CA ARG A 496 -7.14 40.39 54.65
C ARG A 496 -7.90 41.54 53.99
N SER A 497 -7.94 41.59 52.66
CA SER A 497 -8.59 42.64 51.87
C SER A 497 -10.00 42.27 51.38
N HIS A 498 -10.48 41.04 51.63
CA HIS A 498 -11.79 40.52 51.20
C HIS A 498 -12.10 40.69 49.70
N GLN A 499 -11.10 40.64 48.83
CA GLN A 499 -11.28 40.75 47.38
C GLN A 499 -10.64 39.55 46.66
N ASN A 500 -11.42 38.90 45.78
CA ASN A 500 -10.96 37.86 44.84
C ASN A 500 -10.23 36.62 45.43
N ALA A 501 -10.40 36.32 46.73
CA ALA A 501 -9.74 35.18 47.40
C ALA A 501 -9.97 33.81 46.72
N ALA A 502 -11.13 33.58 46.10
CA ALA A 502 -11.42 32.33 45.40
C ALA A 502 -10.54 32.12 44.15
N ALA A 503 -10.28 33.17 43.37
CA ALA A 503 -9.44 33.10 42.18
C ALA A 503 -7.94 32.91 42.54
N TRP A 504 -7.50 33.52 43.64
CA TRP A 504 -6.15 33.34 44.17
C TRP A 504 -5.94 31.94 44.76
N ASN A 505 -6.94 31.39 45.46
CA ASN A 505 -6.92 30.00 45.92
C ASN A 505 -6.80 29.00 44.77
N GLU A 506 -7.56 29.19 43.67
CA GLU A 506 -7.43 28.36 42.48
C GLU A 506 -6.03 28.46 41.86
N THR A 507 -5.51 29.68 41.74
CA THR A 507 -4.16 29.95 41.20
C THR A 507 -3.07 29.26 42.02
N TYR A 508 -3.18 29.30 43.35
CA TYR A 508 -2.27 28.61 44.26
C TYR A 508 -2.35 27.08 44.12
N HIS A 509 -3.55 26.50 44.05
CA HIS A 509 -3.70 25.06 43.84
C HIS A 509 -3.09 24.61 42.49
N GLN A 510 -3.24 25.41 41.43
CA GLN A 510 -2.60 25.16 40.14
C GLN A 510 -1.06 25.29 40.23
N ALA A 511 -0.55 26.28 40.96
CA ALA A 511 0.88 26.44 41.19
C ALA A 511 1.47 25.28 42.01
N LEU A 512 0.75 24.81 43.03
CA LEU A 512 1.14 23.67 43.85
C LEU A 512 1.18 22.37 43.05
N ALA A 513 0.16 22.11 42.22
CA ALA A 513 0.14 20.96 41.32
C ALA A 513 1.33 20.99 40.34
N LYS A 514 1.61 22.16 39.73
CA LYS A 514 2.79 22.33 38.87
C LYS A 514 4.11 22.11 39.59
N ALA A 515 4.22 22.51 40.86
CA ALA A 515 5.42 22.26 41.66
C ALA A 515 5.63 20.76 41.95
N GLN A 516 4.55 20.02 42.22
CA GLN A 516 4.57 18.57 42.40
C GLN A 516 4.92 17.81 41.11
N ASP A 517 4.35 18.24 39.98
CA ASP A 517 4.68 17.68 38.66
C ASP A 517 6.15 17.92 38.31
N ALA A 518 6.64 19.15 38.54
CA ALA A 518 8.04 19.51 38.31
C ALA A 518 9.01 18.77 39.25
N GLU A 519 8.61 18.50 40.49
CA GLU A 519 9.38 17.68 41.43
C GLU A 519 9.49 16.22 40.95
N THR A 520 8.39 15.66 40.45
CA THR A 520 8.35 14.31 39.89
C THR A 520 9.23 14.19 38.64
N GLU A 521 9.14 15.14 37.71
CA GLU A 521 9.97 15.18 36.51
C GLU A 521 11.46 15.34 36.86
N LYS A 522 11.79 16.17 37.86
CA LYS A 522 13.16 16.31 38.36
C LYS A 522 13.69 14.98 38.91
N TYR A 523 12.90 14.25 39.69
CA TYR A 523 13.29 12.93 40.23
C TYR A 523 13.53 11.92 39.10
N GLN A 524 12.66 11.88 38.10
CA GLN A 524 12.84 11.01 36.94
C GLN A 524 14.09 11.38 36.13
N ALA A 525 14.32 12.67 35.91
CA ALA A 525 15.50 13.15 35.19
C ALA A 525 16.82 12.84 35.93
N ASP A 526 16.82 12.93 37.28
CA ASP A 526 17.97 12.53 38.10
C ASP A 526 18.24 11.02 37.98
N PHE A 527 17.19 10.20 38.05
CA PHE A 527 17.30 8.75 37.85
C PHE A 527 17.88 8.41 36.47
N ASP A 528 17.38 9.03 35.41
CA ASP A 528 17.84 8.84 34.04
C ASP A 528 19.31 9.28 33.89
N GLN A 529 19.70 10.41 34.50
CA GLN A 529 21.08 10.89 34.53
C GLN A 529 22.00 9.89 35.24
N GLN A 530 21.62 9.38 36.41
CA GLN A 530 22.40 8.40 37.15
C GLN A 530 22.54 7.08 36.39
N ALA A 531 21.49 6.63 35.71
CA ALA A 531 21.53 5.47 34.83
C ALA A 531 22.51 5.68 33.66
N ALA A 532 22.40 6.82 32.96
CA ALA A 532 23.32 7.16 31.87
C ALA A 532 24.77 7.26 32.34
N GLN A 533 25.00 7.83 33.53
CA GLN A 533 26.34 7.96 34.12
C GLN A 533 26.97 6.60 34.46
N ARG A 534 26.16 5.62 34.92
CA ARG A 534 26.61 4.24 35.15
C ARG A 534 27.03 3.57 33.85
N ILE A 535 26.18 3.63 32.82
CA ILE A 535 26.47 3.05 31.50
C ILE A 535 27.74 3.66 30.90
N PHE A 536 27.90 4.99 30.99
CA PHE A 536 29.10 5.68 30.55
C PHE A 536 30.34 5.17 31.29
N SER A 537 30.32 5.09 32.62
CA SER A 537 31.46 4.63 33.42
C SER A 537 31.84 3.17 33.17
N GLU A 538 30.85 2.28 33.00
CA GLU A 538 31.08 0.87 32.67
C GLU A 538 31.70 0.72 31.28
N THR A 539 31.19 1.48 30.31
CA THR A 539 31.71 1.46 28.93
C THR A 539 33.11 2.05 28.86
N GLU A 540 33.39 3.12 29.62
CA GLU A 540 34.72 3.74 29.72
C GLU A 540 35.76 2.75 30.27
N LYS A 541 35.43 2.06 31.36
CA LYS A 541 36.28 0.99 31.93
C LYS A 541 36.53 -0.14 30.93
N LEU A 542 35.51 -0.53 30.15
CA LEU A 542 35.66 -1.55 29.11
C LEU A 542 36.62 -1.08 28.01
N VAL A 543 36.50 0.17 27.55
CA VAL A 543 37.40 0.75 26.54
C VAL A 543 38.84 0.80 27.06
N GLU A 544 39.07 1.26 28.30
CA GLU A 544 40.40 1.29 28.91
C GLU A 544 41.02 -0.10 29.04
N LYS A 545 40.21 -1.10 29.42
CA LYS A 545 40.65 -2.49 29.51
C LYS A 545 41.05 -3.02 28.13
N LEU A 546 40.19 -2.87 27.13
CA LEU A 546 40.45 -3.31 25.76
C LEU A 546 41.65 -2.59 25.15
N GLN A 547 41.86 -1.31 25.49
CA GLN A 547 43.04 -0.56 25.07
C GLN A 547 44.33 -1.18 25.60
N LYS A 548 44.37 -1.55 26.89
CA LYS A 548 45.52 -2.22 27.51
C LYS A 548 45.74 -3.61 26.90
N ASP A 549 44.68 -4.40 26.78
CA ASP A 549 44.76 -5.80 26.32
C ASP A 549 45.13 -5.93 24.83
N LEU A 550 44.72 -4.97 24.00
CA LEU A 550 44.86 -5.04 22.53
C LEU A 550 45.79 -3.97 21.94
N GLN A 551 46.61 -3.31 22.76
CA GLN A 551 47.43 -2.15 22.39
C GLN A 551 48.21 -2.31 21.07
N ARG A 552 48.84 -3.48 20.85
CA ARG A 552 49.61 -3.77 19.62
C ARG A 552 48.72 -3.88 18.39
N SER A 553 47.58 -4.58 18.51
CA SER A 553 46.63 -4.75 17.41
C SER A 553 45.96 -3.43 17.05
N ILE A 554 45.57 -2.63 18.06
CA ILE A 554 44.99 -1.30 17.88
C ILE A 554 45.93 -0.40 17.07
N ASN A 555 47.19 -0.29 17.51
CA ASN A 555 48.18 0.54 16.83
C ASN A 555 48.39 0.12 15.36
N LYS A 556 48.40 -1.19 15.08
CA LYS A 556 48.58 -1.71 13.72
C LYS A 556 47.32 -1.52 12.85
N SER A 557 46.12 -1.65 13.43
CA SER A 557 44.84 -1.50 12.71
C SER A 557 44.35 -0.06 12.58
N LYS A 558 45.01 0.90 13.24
CA LYS A 558 44.58 2.30 13.31
C LYS A 558 44.32 2.93 11.92
N PRO A 559 45.22 2.78 10.92
CA PRO A 559 44.98 3.34 9.58
C PRO A 559 43.70 2.82 8.92
N TYR A 560 43.35 1.55 9.14
CA TYR A 560 42.12 0.96 8.59
C TYR A 560 40.86 1.61 9.16
N TYR A 561 40.80 1.80 10.48
CA TYR A 561 39.62 2.39 11.10
C TYR A 561 39.52 3.91 10.88
N GLU A 562 40.64 4.62 10.69
CA GLU A 562 40.64 6.04 10.30
C GLU A 562 40.08 6.21 8.88
N MET A 563 40.61 5.46 7.91
CA MET A 563 40.12 5.47 6.53
C MET A 563 38.65 5.04 6.43
N ARG A 564 38.23 4.07 7.26
CA ARG A 564 36.81 3.65 7.31
C ARG A 564 35.90 4.78 7.81
N VAL A 565 36.37 5.61 8.73
CA VAL A 565 35.59 6.77 9.22
C VAL A 565 35.54 7.86 8.15
N GLU A 566 36.66 8.16 7.48
CA GLU A 566 36.70 9.12 6.37
C GLU A 566 35.74 8.73 5.24
N HIS A 567 35.80 7.48 4.79
CA HIS A 567 34.85 6.98 3.77
C HIS A 567 33.40 7.03 4.24
N HIS A 568 33.13 6.76 5.52
CA HIS A 568 31.76 6.85 6.04
C HIS A 568 31.26 8.29 6.08
N GLN A 569 32.11 9.26 6.42
CA GLN A 569 31.79 10.69 6.42
C GLN A 569 31.61 11.27 5.02
N GLU A 570 32.31 10.75 4.02
CA GLU A 570 32.11 11.14 2.62
C GLU A 570 30.87 10.49 1.99
N LEU A 571 30.39 9.36 2.55
CA LEU A 571 29.16 8.68 2.13
C LEU A 571 27.89 9.27 2.77
N ASP A 572 27.98 9.75 4.01
CA ASP A 572 26.89 10.42 4.75
C ASP A 572 26.67 11.85 4.23
#